data_AF-A0A4Q3CAF9-F1
#
_entry.id   AF-A0A4Q3CAF9-F1
#
_cell.length_a   1.000
_cell.length_b   1.000
_cell.length_c   1.000
_cell.angle_alpha   90.00
_cell.angle_beta   90.00
_cell.angle_gamma   90.00
#
_symmetry.space_group_name_H-M   'P 1'
#
loop_
_entity.id
_entity.type
_entity.pdbx_description
1 polymer ?
#
loop_
_entity_poly.entity_id
_entity_poly.type
_entity_poly.pdbx_seq_one_letter_code
_entity_poly.pdbx_strand_id
1 'polypeptide(L)'
;AILKFVKVPRRFSSILEGESLLNDASSLIVFRFALIAAATGQFVWHEAALSFTWMVLGGVGIGIGVGYIIMKLHKFLPTDTNADIVLSLLSPYLMYIAAEEVHSSGVLAVVSGGLLLSNHRLTYLSSSSRLRGVNVWESLSFVLNGLVFMFIGLDLPEITSGLEKTGIWPAIGYGLIITLVLVLARVISAFAAVIVTLVARNFITVADPTNPGIRAPMLLGWSGMRGVVSLAAALSIPVQLDDGSLFPQRNLILFITFIVILVTLVLQGLTLPWLIKKMDMHDPDYIIPEDEMYNKVRKELSAQALEYIRTNYSTQMETQPVLRQIADKWQATAATGNDEVFMDDATKEVYRDVLNRQREWLIAKNKTENIDEGIVRRHLLFLDIEMGKESGFDLLRSLNGNQHF
;
A
#
# COMPACT_ATOMS: atom_id res chain seq x y z
N ALA A 1 -8.43 3.42 1.82
CA ALA A 1 -9.71 2.67 1.78
C ALA A 1 -10.76 3.34 0.90
N ILE A 2 -11.15 4.60 1.14
CA ILE A 2 -12.25 5.27 0.41
C ILE A 2 -11.91 5.56 -1.07
N LEU A 3 -10.65 5.89 -1.38
CA LEU A 3 -10.21 6.16 -2.76
C LEU A 3 -10.25 4.94 -3.70
N LYS A 4 -10.26 3.70 -3.18
CA LYS A 4 -10.40 2.50 -4.01
C LYS A 4 -11.78 2.41 -4.70
N PHE A 5 -12.79 3.11 -4.17
CA PHE A 5 -14.18 3.07 -4.67
C PHE A 5 -14.57 4.26 -5.53
N VAL A 6 -13.66 5.20 -5.77
CA VAL A 6 -13.91 6.40 -6.57
C VAL A 6 -12.84 6.49 -7.66
N LYS A 7 -13.25 6.73 -8.92
CA LYS A 7 -12.31 6.94 -10.04
C LYS A 7 -11.54 8.24 -9.80
N VAL A 8 -10.35 8.11 -9.23
CA VAL A 8 -9.39 9.20 -9.01
C VAL A 8 -8.19 8.95 -9.92
N PRO A 9 -7.58 9.99 -10.52
CA PRO A 9 -6.43 9.79 -11.39
C PRO A 9 -5.30 9.09 -10.63
N ARG A 10 -4.61 8.13 -11.27
CA ARG A 10 -3.62 7.25 -10.59
C ARG A 10 -2.55 8.03 -9.87
N ARG A 11 -2.09 9.11 -10.50
CA ARG A 11 -1.11 10.03 -9.96
C ARG A 11 -1.51 10.61 -8.59
N PHE A 12 -2.78 10.96 -8.39
CA PHE A 12 -3.28 11.46 -7.10
C PHE A 12 -3.28 10.35 -6.04
N SER A 13 -3.68 9.13 -6.42
CA SER A 13 -3.63 7.98 -5.50
C SER A 13 -2.20 7.70 -5.06
N SER A 14 -1.25 7.67 -5.98
CA SER A 14 0.17 7.41 -5.68
C SER A 14 0.79 8.50 -4.80
N ILE A 15 0.48 9.77 -5.04
CA ILE A 15 0.95 10.89 -4.21
C ILE A 15 0.39 10.76 -2.79
N LEU A 16 -0.92 10.51 -2.64
CA LEU A 16 -1.55 10.39 -1.33
C LEU A 16 -1.07 9.17 -0.55
N GLU A 17 -0.88 8.03 -1.21
CA GLU A 17 -0.34 6.82 -0.58
C GLU A 17 1.11 7.05 -0.12
N GLY A 18 1.96 7.61 -0.97
CA GLY A 18 3.36 7.92 -0.63
C GLY A 18 3.47 8.91 0.53
N GLU A 19 2.65 9.96 0.50
CA GLU A 19 2.59 10.94 1.58
C GLU A 19 2.11 10.32 2.89
N SER A 20 1.04 9.53 2.86
CA SER A 20 0.48 8.88 4.06
C SER A 20 1.50 7.98 4.74
N LEU A 21 2.28 7.21 3.96
CA LEU A 21 3.31 6.31 4.49
C LEU A 21 4.41 7.08 5.25
N LEU A 22 4.89 8.20 4.69
CA LEU A 22 5.91 9.02 5.33
C LEU A 22 5.35 9.82 6.51
N ASN A 23 4.13 10.36 6.37
CA ASN A 23 3.48 11.17 7.38
C ASN A 23 3.24 10.40 8.68
N ASP A 24 2.77 9.16 8.59
CA ASP A 24 2.51 8.33 9.75
C ASP A 24 3.79 8.12 10.56
N ALA A 25 4.89 7.80 9.88
CA ALA A 25 6.19 7.63 10.52
C ALA A 25 6.76 8.95 11.10
N SER A 26 6.65 10.07 10.38
CA SER A 26 7.12 11.38 10.86
C SER A 26 6.30 11.89 12.04
N SER A 27 4.98 11.63 12.05
CA SER A 27 4.08 12.09 13.10
C SER A 27 4.40 11.44 14.45
N LEU A 28 4.76 10.15 14.47
CA LEU A 28 5.18 9.44 15.68
C LEU A 28 6.50 9.97 16.24
N ILE A 29 7.42 10.38 15.37
CA ILE A 29 8.67 11.03 15.79
C ILE A 29 8.37 12.39 16.47
N VAL A 30 7.54 13.23 15.83
CA VAL A 30 7.13 14.53 16.41
C VAL A 30 6.40 14.32 17.74
N PHE A 31 5.52 13.33 17.81
CA PHE A 31 4.81 12.96 19.04
C PHE A 31 5.75 12.54 20.17
N ARG A 32 6.80 11.75 19.88
CA ARG A 32 7.81 11.36 20.88
C ARG A 32 8.50 12.58 21.47
N PHE A 33 8.87 13.56 20.65
CA PHE A 33 9.46 14.82 21.15
C PHE A 33 8.47 15.66 21.96
N ALA A 34 7.19 15.69 21.54
CA ALA A 34 6.15 16.38 22.30
C ALA A 34 5.95 15.76 23.69
N LEU A 35 5.99 14.42 23.80
CA LEU A 35 5.93 13.73 25.08
C LEU A 35 7.13 14.04 25.97
N ILE A 36 8.36 14.01 25.42
CA ILE A 36 9.57 14.35 26.16
C ILE A 36 9.49 15.79 26.68
N ALA A 37 9.07 16.73 25.84
CA ALA A 37 8.90 18.12 26.22
C ALA A 37 7.80 18.30 27.28
N ALA A 38 6.68 17.57 27.18
CA ALA A 38 5.60 17.61 28.16
C ALA A 38 6.03 17.01 29.52
N ALA A 39 6.84 15.95 29.51
CA ALA A 39 7.32 15.29 30.72
C ALA A 39 8.42 16.09 31.44
N THR A 40 9.35 16.68 30.67
CA THR A 40 10.51 17.41 31.23
C THR A 40 10.26 18.90 31.40
N GLY A 41 9.22 19.45 30.76
CA GLY A 41 8.96 20.89 30.69
C GLY A 41 10.00 21.68 29.90
N GLN A 42 10.95 21.01 29.25
CA GLN A 42 12.07 21.62 28.52
C GLN A 42 12.08 21.13 27.08
N PHE A 43 12.34 22.03 26.13
CA PHE A 43 12.53 21.68 24.73
C PHE A 43 13.89 22.17 24.23
N VAL A 44 14.80 21.22 24.01
CA VAL A 44 16.16 21.49 23.52
C VAL A 44 16.20 21.26 22.01
N TRP A 45 16.10 22.34 21.23
CA TRP A 45 15.88 22.25 19.78
C TRP A 45 17.02 21.56 19.00
N HIS A 46 18.27 21.71 19.45
CA HIS A 46 19.43 21.15 18.75
C HIS A 46 19.57 19.64 18.99
N GLU A 47 19.30 19.18 20.21
CA GLU A 47 19.19 17.75 20.52
C GLU A 47 18.03 17.11 19.75
N ALA A 48 16.89 17.79 19.69
CA ALA A 48 15.75 17.35 18.90
C ALA A 48 16.11 17.24 17.41
N ALA A 49 16.85 18.20 16.85
CA ALA A 49 17.29 18.15 15.46
C ALA A 49 18.25 16.99 15.18
N LEU A 50 19.27 16.79 16.02
CA LEU A 50 20.23 15.68 15.89
C LEU A 50 19.54 14.31 16.03
N SER A 51 18.70 14.17 17.06
CA SER A 51 17.93 12.96 17.31
C SER A 51 16.95 12.68 16.17
N PHE A 52 16.30 13.71 15.62
CA PHE A 52 15.44 13.58 14.44
C PHE A 52 16.22 13.06 13.24
N THR A 53 17.38 13.63 12.94
CA THR A 53 18.24 13.16 11.85
C THR A 53 18.67 11.70 12.05
N TRP A 54 19.07 11.32 13.27
CA TRP A 54 19.41 9.94 13.59
C TRP A 54 18.22 8.98 13.44
N MET A 55 17.04 9.35 13.96
CA MET A 55 15.83 8.54 13.84
C MET A 55 15.43 8.30 12.38
N VAL A 56 15.60 9.31 11.52
CA VAL A 56 15.29 9.18 10.08
C VAL A 56 16.33 8.34 9.35
N LEU A 57 17.61 8.70 9.45
CA LEU A 57 18.68 8.02 8.71
C LEU A 57 18.91 6.60 9.22
N GLY A 58 18.93 6.42 10.55
CA GLY A 58 19.02 5.12 11.20
C GLY A 58 17.82 4.24 10.84
N GLY A 59 16.60 4.80 10.86
CA GLY A 59 15.38 4.05 10.58
C GLY A 59 15.41 3.52 9.15
N VAL A 60 15.65 4.42 8.20
CA VAL A 60 15.75 4.06 6.78
C VAL A 60 16.87 3.04 6.55
N GLY A 61 18.06 3.27 7.09
CA GLY A 61 19.23 2.40 6.91
C GLY A 61 19.04 0.99 7.48
N ILE A 62 18.51 0.89 8.70
CA ILE A 62 18.24 -0.40 9.35
C ILE A 62 17.13 -1.15 8.63
N GLY A 63 16.05 -0.47 8.25
CA GLY A 63 14.97 -1.09 7.48
C GLY A 63 15.44 -1.67 6.15
N ILE A 64 16.26 -0.93 5.41
CA ILE A 64 16.87 -1.42 4.17
C ILE A 64 17.82 -2.59 4.45
N GLY A 65 18.66 -2.50 5.48
CA GLY A 65 19.60 -3.55 5.86
C GLY A 65 18.91 -4.86 6.25
N VAL A 66 17.95 -4.79 7.17
CA VAL A 66 17.16 -5.95 7.61
C VAL A 66 16.33 -6.50 6.46
N GLY A 67 15.70 -5.64 5.64
CA GLY A 67 14.96 -6.07 4.45
C GLY A 67 15.84 -6.80 3.44
N TYR A 68 17.07 -6.33 3.23
CA TYR A 68 18.04 -7.01 2.37
C TYR A 68 18.43 -8.39 2.92
N ILE A 69 18.65 -8.51 4.24
CA ILE A 69 18.94 -9.78 4.90
C ILE A 69 17.77 -10.76 4.71
N ILE A 70 16.52 -10.32 4.91
CA ILE A 70 15.33 -11.14 4.73
C ILE A 70 15.20 -11.64 3.28
N MET A 71 15.48 -10.77 2.30
CA MET A 71 15.48 -11.15 0.88
C MET A 71 16.58 -12.18 0.56
N LYS A 72 17.77 -12.03 1.14
CA LYS A 72 18.86 -13.02 1.03
C LYS A 72 18.46 -14.34 1.68
N LEU A 73 17.85 -14.29 2.87
CA LEU A 73 17.42 -15.47 3.61
C LEU A 73 16.41 -16.32 2.82
N HIS A 74 15.46 -15.68 2.11
CA HIS A 74 14.53 -16.38 1.22
C HIS A 74 15.20 -17.11 0.06
N LYS A 75 16.40 -16.70 -0.37
CA LYS A 75 17.15 -17.44 -1.41
C LYS A 75 17.87 -18.67 -0.87
N PHE A 76 18.16 -18.72 0.43
CA PHE A 76 18.91 -19.81 1.05
C PHE A 76 18.01 -20.83 1.74
N LEU A 77 16.85 -20.40 2.24
CA LEU A 77 15.87 -21.29 2.85
C LEU A 77 14.89 -21.81 1.79
N PRO A 78 14.69 -23.14 1.66
CA PRO A 78 13.58 -23.67 0.88
C PRO A 78 12.28 -23.33 1.61
N THR A 79 11.61 -22.25 1.20
CA THR A 79 10.34 -21.83 1.78
C THR A 79 9.15 -22.32 0.96
N ASP A 80 8.11 -22.79 1.65
CA ASP A 80 6.80 -23.02 1.05
C ASP A 80 5.92 -21.76 1.21
N THR A 81 4.73 -21.79 0.62
CA THR A 81 3.81 -20.64 0.67
C THR A 81 3.46 -20.20 2.09
N ASN A 82 3.33 -21.14 3.03
CA ASN A 82 2.97 -20.81 4.40
C ASN A 82 4.15 -20.17 5.16
N ALA A 83 5.37 -20.70 4.97
CA ALA A 83 6.58 -20.11 5.52
C ALA A 83 6.80 -18.68 5.02
N ASP A 84 6.60 -18.43 3.71
CA ASP A 84 6.70 -17.08 3.12
C ASP A 84 5.74 -16.09 3.80
N ILE A 85 4.50 -16.52 4.06
CA ILE A 85 3.50 -15.68 4.73
C ILE A 85 3.93 -15.39 6.17
N VAL A 86 4.36 -16.40 6.93
CA VAL A 86 4.82 -16.22 8.31
C VAL A 86 6.04 -15.30 8.37
N LEU A 87 7.02 -15.50 7.48
CA LEU A 87 8.18 -14.62 7.38
C LEU A 87 7.76 -13.19 7.02
N SER A 88 6.78 -13.01 6.15
CA SER A 88 6.25 -11.69 5.82
C SER A 88 5.64 -11.01 7.05
N LEU A 89 4.93 -11.76 7.92
CA LEU A 89 4.34 -11.23 9.15
C LEU A 89 5.39 -10.90 10.20
N LEU A 90 6.47 -11.67 10.29
CA LEU A 90 7.59 -11.42 11.22
C LEU A 90 8.48 -10.25 10.78
N SER A 91 8.60 -10.03 9.48
CA SER A 91 9.53 -9.04 8.89
C SER A 91 9.37 -7.63 9.47
N PRO A 92 8.16 -7.05 9.57
CA PRO A 92 7.95 -5.74 10.20
C PRO A 92 8.40 -5.69 11.66
N TYR A 93 8.14 -6.74 12.45
CA TYR A 93 8.54 -6.75 13.86
C TYR A 93 10.06 -6.79 14.02
N LEU A 94 10.75 -7.57 13.19
CA LEU A 94 12.22 -7.62 13.18
C LEU A 94 12.81 -6.25 12.83
N MET A 95 12.28 -5.59 11.80
CA MET A 95 12.71 -4.24 11.42
C MET A 95 12.45 -3.21 12.52
N TYR A 96 11.26 -3.27 13.12
CA TYR A 96 10.85 -2.35 14.18
C TYR A 96 11.74 -2.48 15.41
N ILE A 97 11.90 -3.70 15.93
CA ILE A 97 12.70 -3.96 17.13
C ILE A 97 14.18 -3.61 16.88
N ALA A 98 14.75 -4.04 15.75
CA ALA A 98 16.15 -3.73 15.43
C ALA A 98 16.44 -2.23 15.36
N ALA A 99 15.48 -1.42 14.93
CA ALA A 99 15.61 0.03 14.90
C ALA A 99 15.41 0.67 16.28
N GLU A 100 14.42 0.24 17.08
CA GLU A 100 14.20 0.80 18.42
C GLU A 100 15.36 0.52 19.39
N GLU A 101 16.03 -0.64 19.27
CA GLU A 101 17.22 -1.00 20.07
C GLU A 101 18.38 0.00 19.91
N VAL A 102 18.49 0.66 18.76
CA VAL A 102 19.50 1.71 18.53
C VAL A 102 18.91 3.11 18.57
N HIS A 103 17.74 3.26 19.20
CA HIS A 103 16.99 4.52 19.36
C HIS A 103 16.71 5.22 18.02
N SER A 104 16.47 4.42 16.99
CA SER A 104 16.10 4.85 15.65
C SER A 104 14.59 4.67 15.43
N SER A 105 14.02 5.26 14.38
CA SER A 105 12.58 5.12 14.09
C SER A 105 12.24 3.71 13.60
N GLY A 106 11.60 2.91 14.46
CA GLY A 106 11.06 1.60 14.12
C GLY A 106 10.07 1.64 12.96
N VAL A 107 9.19 2.65 12.94
CA VAL A 107 8.18 2.78 11.87
C VAL A 107 8.81 3.11 10.53
N LEU A 108 9.80 4.02 10.47
CA LEU A 108 10.53 4.28 9.22
C LEU A 108 11.31 3.06 8.74
N ALA A 109 11.85 2.25 9.65
CA ALA A 109 12.52 1.00 9.28
C ALA A 109 11.56 0.00 8.63
N VAL A 110 10.35 -0.14 9.18
CA VAL A 110 9.31 -0.99 8.58
C VAL A 110 8.88 -0.46 7.22
N VAL A 111 8.69 0.86 7.07
CA VAL A 111 8.28 1.46 5.80
C VAL A 111 9.37 1.30 4.74
N SER A 112 10.63 1.63 5.05
CA SER A 112 11.73 1.54 4.09
C SER A 112 12.04 0.08 3.70
N GLY A 113 12.09 -0.82 4.68
CA GLY A 113 12.30 -2.25 4.45
C GLY A 113 11.12 -2.90 3.72
N GLY A 114 9.90 -2.54 4.09
CA GLY A 114 8.67 -2.99 3.42
C GLY A 114 8.59 -2.54 1.96
N LEU A 115 8.97 -1.29 1.65
CA LEU A 115 9.08 -0.79 0.28
C LEU A 115 10.13 -1.57 -0.52
N LEU A 116 11.31 -1.82 0.06
CA LEU A 116 12.37 -2.62 -0.57
C LEU A 116 11.88 -4.04 -0.90
N LEU A 117 11.26 -4.71 0.06
CA LEU A 117 10.72 -6.06 -0.08
C LEU A 117 9.56 -6.11 -1.09
N SER A 118 8.68 -5.11 -1.09
CA SER A 118 7.54 -5.00 -2.01
C SER A 118 7.98 -4.78 -3.45
N ASN A 119 9.04 -3.97 -3.65
CA ASN A 119 9.65 -3.71 -4.94
C ASN A 119 10.29 -4.97 -5.54
N HIS A 120 10.94 -5.79 -4.70
CA HIS A 120 11.63 -7.00 -5.15
C HIS A 120 10.81 -8.29 -5.03
N ARG A 121 9.51 -8.21 -4.67
CA ARG A 121 8.68 -9.40 -4.35
C ARG A 121 8.60 -10.43 -5.49
N LEU A 122 8.80 -10.00 -6.73
CA LEU A 122 8.77 -10.85 -7.91
C LEU A 122 10.01 -11.72 -8.07
N THR A 123 11.11 -11.32 -7.41
CA THR A 123 12.42 -11.96 -7.53
C THR A 123 12.60 -13.09 -6.51
N TYR A 124 11.89 -13.05 -5.39
CA TYR A 124 12.09 -14.02 -4.29
C TYR A 124 10.83 -14.72 -3.78
N LEU A 125 9.61 -14.26 -4.14
CA LEU A 125 8.38 -14.98 -3.80
C LEU A 125 7.85 -15.78 -4.98
N SER A 126 7.11 -16.85 -4.68
CA SER A 126 6.33 -17.58 -5.69
C SER A 126 5.01 -16.86 -6.02
N SER A 127 4.41 -17.23 -7.16
CA SER A 127 3.07 -16.79 -7.59
C SER A 127 2.01 -17.00 -6.50
N SER A 128 1.98 -18.22 -5.93
CA SER A 128 1.02 -18.64 -4.91
C SER A 128 1.22 -17.88 -3.60
N SER A 129 2.48 -17.64 -3.20
CA SER A 129 2.83 -16.85 -2.02
C SER A 129 2.37 -15.40 -2.13
N ARG A 130 2.52 -14.79 -3.32
CA ARG A 130 2.03 -13.42 -3.55
C ARG A 130 0.51 -13.32 -3.44
N LEU A 131 -0.23 -14.23 -4.08
CA LEU A 131 -1.69 -14.21 -4.07
C LEU A 131 -2.26 -14.43 -2.68
N ARG A 132 -1.79 -15.47 -1.97
CA ARG A 132 -2.24 -15.73 -0.60
C ARG A 132 -1.80 -14.64 0.36
N GLY A 133 -0.57 -14.15 0.21
CA GLY A 133 -0.01 -13.08 1.04
C GLY A 133 -0.85 -11.80 1.00
N VAL A 134 -1.30 -11.36 -0.18
CA VAL A 134 -2.19 -10.19 -0.31
C VAL A 134 -3.47 -10.37 0.50
N ASN A 135 -4.14 -11.53 0.36
CA ASN A 135 -5.39 -11.80 1.07
C ASN A 135 -5.21 -11.84 2.59
N VAL A 136 -4.11 -12.43 3.06
CA VAL A 136 -3.75 -12.46 4.49
C VAL A 136 -3.53 -11.04 5.01
N TRP A 137 -2.75 -10.21 4.31
CA TRP A 137 -2.48 -8.84 4.71
C TRP A 137 -3.73 -7.95 4.68
N GLU A 138 -4.60 -8.11 3.68
CA GLU A 138 -5.87 -7.37 3.63
C GLU A 138 -6.78 -7.75 4.79
N SER A 139 -6.92 -9.05 5.09
CA SER A 139 -7.72 -9.55 6.21
C SER A 139 -7.14 -9.10 7.56
N LEU A 140 -5.83 -9.23 7.74
CA LEU A 140 -5.15 -8.82 8.97
C LEU A 140 -5.27 -7.32 9.18
N SER A 141 -5.04 -6.51 8.14
CA SER A 141 -5.19 -5.05 8.22
C SER A 141 -6.63 -4.65 8.55
N PHE A 142 -7.62 -5.35 7.99
CA PHE A 142 -9.02 -5.13 8.31
C PHE A 142 -9.33 -5.43 9.78
N VAL A 143 -8.87 -6.58 10.28
CA VAL A 143 -9.04 -6.96 11.69
C VAL A 143 -8.34 -5.98 12.63
N LEU A 144 -7.07 -5.64 12.37
CA LEU A 144 -6.30 -4.71 13.20
C LEU A 144 -6.95 -3.32 13.23
N ASN A 145 -7.38 -2.79 12.09
CA ASN A 145 -8.11 -1.52 12.05
C ASN A 145 -9.42 -1.61 12.84
N GLY A 146 -10.18 -2.70 12.68
CA GLY A 146 -11.42 -2.93 13.42
C GLY A 146 -11.21 -3.02 14.93
N LEU A 147 -10.16 -3.71 15.38
CA LEU A 147 -9.78 -3.80 16.78
C LEU A 147 -9.42 -2.44 17.36
N VAL A 148 -8.64 -1.63 16.62
CA VAL A 148 -8.30 -0.30 17.12
C VAL A 148 -9.55 0.57 17.26
N PHE A 149 -10.46 0.60 16.28
CA PHE A 149 -11.73 1.33 16.42
C PHE A 149 -12.61 0.80 17.56
N MET A 150 -12.61 -0.52 17.77
CA MET A 150 -13.32 -1.14 18.88
C MET A 150 -12.77 -0.68 20.23
N PHE A 151 -11.44 -0.68 20.43
CA PHE A 151 -10.82 -0.21 21.67
C PHE A 151 -11.16 1.25 21.97
N ILE A 152 -11.19 2.13 20.96
CA ILE A 152 -11.65 3.51 21.18
C ILE A 152 -13.08 3.56 21.69
N GLY A 153 -13.97 2.79 21.06
CA GLY A 153 -15.37 2.74 21.44
C GLY A 153 -15.57 2.25 22.87
N LEU A 154 -14.73 1.29 23.29
CA LEU A 154 -14.71 0.75 24.65
C LEU A 154 -14.09 1.72 25.67
N ASP A 155 -13.09 2.50 25.29
CA ASP A 155 -12.43 3.49 26.16
C ASP A 155 -13.26 4.78 26.31
N LEU A 156 -14.19 5.06 25.38
CA LEU A 156 -14.96 6.30 25.35
C LEU A 156 -15.75 6.59 26.66
N PRO A 157 -16.41 5.63 27.32
CA PRO A 157 -17.05 5.85 28.62
C PRO A 157 -16.06 6.28 29.70
N GLU A 158 -14.89 5.65 29.78
CA GLU A 158 -13.86 6.01 30.75
C GLU A 158 -13.30 7.41 30.44
N ILE A 159 -12.97 7.67 29.17
CA ILE A 159 -12.47 8.97 28.72
C ILE A 159 -13.47 10.08 29.07
N THR A 160 -14.77 9.86 28.83
CA THR A 160 -15.82 10.86 29.13
C THR A 160 -16.04 11.06 30.61
N SER A 161 -15.96 10.01 31.43
CA SER A 161 -15.97 10.15 32.89
C SER A 161 -14.77 10.97 33.40
N GLY A 162 -13.62 10.83 32.75
CA GLY A 162 -12.41 11.58 33.06
C GLY A 162 -12.46 13.08 32.72
N LEU A 163 -13.53 13.57 32.09
CA LEU A 163 -13.69 14.98 31.70
C LEU A 163 -14.38 15.84 32.78
N GLU A 164 -14.63 15.32 33.98
CA GLU A 164 -15.38 15.99 35.06
C GLU A 164 -15.02 17.46 35.28
N LYS A 165 -13.74 17.83 35.17
CA LYS A 165 -13.26 19.21 35.38
C LYS A 165 -13.54 20.16 34.21
N THR A 166 -13.60 19.66 32.98
CA THR A 166 -13.77 20.48 31.75
C THR A 166 -15.21 20.45 31.25
N GLY A 167 -15.94 19.36 31.51
CA GLY A 167 -17.25 19.09 30.96
C GLY A 167 -17.18 18.62 29.50
N ILE A 168 -18.20 17.86 29.08
CA ILE A 168 -18.26 17.24 27.75
C ILE A 168 -18.45 18.31 26.66
N TRP A 169 -19.31 19.30 26.88
CA TRP A 169 -19.61 20.32 25.88
C TRP A 169 -18.40 21.19 25.49
N PRO A 170 -17.60 21.74 26.45
CA PRO A 170 -16.38 22.44 26.10
C PRO A 170 -15.36 21.55 25.39
N ALA A 171 -15.24 20.28 25.79
CA ALA A 171 -14.33 19.32 25.15
C ALA A 171 -14.72 19.04 23.68
N ILE A 172 -16.03 18.91 23.38
CA ILE A 172 -16.53 18.83 22.00
C ILE A 172 -16.17 20.12 21.23
N GLY A 173 -16.36 21.28 21.85
CA GLY A 173 -15.99 22.57 21.26
C GLY A 173 -14.51 22.64 20.88
N TYR A 174 -13.61 22.23 21.78
CA TYR A 174 -12.17 22.13 21.49
C TYR A 174 -11.89 21.15 20.34
N GLY A 175 -12.50 19.98 20.36
CA GLY A 175 -12.36 18.98 19.29
C GLY A 175 -12.77 19.52 17.91
N LEU A 176 -13.89 20.24 17.83
CA LEU A 176 -14.37 20.85 16.59
C LEU A 176 -13.48 21.99 16.10
N ILE A 177 -13.02 22.86 17.00
CA ILE A 177 -12.10 23.96 16.67
C ILE A 177 -10.77 23.38 16.16
N ILE A 178 -10.20 22.41 16.87
CA ILE A 178 -8.97 21.74 16.46
C ILE A 178 -9.15 21.05 15.11
N THR A 179 -10.28 20.37 14.89
CA THR A 179 -10.58 19.77 13.58
C THR A 179 -10.61 20.82 12.47
N LEU A 180 -11.28 21.95 12.69
CA LEU A 180 -11.33 23.03 11.72
C LEU A 180 -9.93 23.59 11.43
N VAL A 181 -9.13 23.85 12.46
CA VAL A 181 -7.74 24.33 12.32
C VAL A 181 -6.90 23.32 11.54
N LEU A 182 -7.02 22.02 11.84
CA LEU A 182 -6.29 20.97 11.14
C LEU A 182 -6.69 20.87 9.66
N VAL A 183 -7.99 20.94 9.35
CA VAL A 183 -8.48 20.92 7.96
C VAL A 183 -7.99 22.13 7.18
N LEU A 184 -8.06 23.33 7.77
CA LEU A 184 -7.57 24.55 7.14
C LEU A 184 -6.05 24.51 6.94
N ALA A 185 -5.29 24.13 7.96
CA ALA A 185 -3.84 23.98 7.88
C ALA A 185 -3.46 22.99 6.78
N ARG A 186 -4.21 21.88 6.66
CA ARG A 186 -4.01 20.88 5.62
C ARG A 186 -4.24 21.44 4.23
N VAL A 187 -5.37 22.12 4.00
CA VAL A 187 -5.67 22.78 2.72
C VAL A 187 -4.59 23.81 2.38
N ILE A 188 -4.25 24.70 3.32
CA ILE A 188 -3.19 25.71 3.14
C ILE A 188 -1.86 25.05 2.78
N SER A 189 -1.47 23.98 3.48
CA SER A 189 -0.23 23.26 3.21
C SER A 189 -0.22 22.60 1.82
N ALA A 190 -1.36 22.09 1.35
CA ALA A 190 -1.48 21.51 0.01
C ALA A 190 -1.31 22.58 -1.09
N PHE A 191 -1.91 23.76 -0.90
CA PHE A 191 -1.68 24.91 -1.79
C PHE A 191 -0.23 25.39 -1.74
N ALA A 192 0.35 25.49 -0.54
CA ALA A 192 1.75 25.86 -0.36
C ALA A 192 2.69 24.87 -1.06
N ALA A 193 2.43 23.57 -0.97
CA ALA A 193 3.22 22.55 -1.66
C ALA A 193 3.19 22.72 -3.19
N VAL A 194 2.03 23.02 -3.77
CA VAL A 194 1.93 23.32 -5.21
C VAL A 194 2.71 24.58 -5.58
N ILE A 195 2.60 25.65 -4.79
CA ILE A 195 3.36 26.89 -5.02
C ILE A 195 4.87 26.63 -4.95
N VAL A 196 5.33 25.92 -3.91
CA VAL A 196 6.75 25.54 -3.75
C VAL A 196 7.22 24.71 -4.94
N THR A 197 6.42 23.76 -5.41
CA THR A 197 6.75 22.94 -6.59
C THR A 197 6.83 23.79 -7.86
N LEU A 198 5.91 24.74 -8.05
CA LEU A 198 5.90 25.67 -9.19
C LEU A 198 7.07 26.67 -9.16
N VAL A 199 7.61 26.99 -8.00
CA VAL A 199 8.83 27.79 -7.86
C VAL A 199 10.07 26.92 -8.09
N ALA A 200 10.10 25.72 -7.49
CA ALA A 200 11.21 24.79 -7.60
C ALA A 200 11.45 24.31 -9.04
N ARG A 201 10.40 24.24 -9.88
CA ARG A 201 10.56 23.89 -11.31
C ARG A 201 11.46 24.84 -12.08
N ASN A 202 11.62 26.08 -11.62
CA ASN A 202 12.54 27.03 -12.25
C ASN A 202 14.01 26.66 -11.98
N PHE A 203 14.28 25.79 -11.00
CA PHE A 203 15.61 25.40 -10.56
C PHE A 203 15.89 23.89 -10.69
N ILE A 204 14.87 23.05 -10.80
CA ILE A 204 14.97 21.58 -10.80
C ILE A 204 14.32 21.03 -12.09
N THR A 205 15.12 20.42 -12.96
CA THR A 205 14.70 19.85 -14.26
C THR A 205 13.77 18.64 -14.17
N VAL A 206 13.73 17.95 -13.03
CA VAL A 206 12.83 16.80 -12.77
C VAL A 206 11.50 17.19 -12.13
N ALA A 207 11.28 18.48 -11.82
CA ALA A 207 10.00 18.93 -11.29
C ALA A 207 8.95 18.98 -12.40
N ASP A 208 7.74 18.48 -12.12
CA ASP A 208 6.69 18.41 -13.11
C ASP A 208 6.29 19.81 -13.62
N PRO A 209 6.29 20.05 -14.96
CA PRO A 209 5.95 21.35 -15.54
C PRO A 209 4.45 21.67 -15.48
N THR A 210 3.58 20.68 -15.30
CA THR A 210 2.12 20.85 -15.37
C THR A 210 1.61 21.59 -14.13
N ASN A 211 0.85 22.67 -14.37
CA ASN A 211 0.13 23.36 -13.30
C ASN A 211 -1.15 22.57 -13.01
N PRO A 212 -1.27 21.93 -11.83
CA PRO A 212 -2.40 21.05 -11.54
C PRO A 212 -3.69 21.84 -11.21
N GLY A 213 -3.65 23.18 -11.33
CA GLY A 213 -4.75 24.09 -11.09
C GLY A 213 -5.12 24.19 -9.61
N ILE A 214 -6.25 24.83 -9.30
CA ILE A 214 -6.78 24.99 -7.94
C ILE A 214 -7.46 23.69 -7.45
N ARG A 215 -7.89 22.86 -8.40
CA ARG A 215 -8.67 21.65 -8.11
C ARG A 215 -7.85 20.57 -7.41
N ALA A 216 -6.65 20.32 -7.91
CA ALA A 216 -5.73 19.35 -7.33
C ALA A 216 -5.34 19.61 -5.86
N PRO A 217 -4.79 20.78 -5.48
CA PRO A 217 -4.42 21.07 -4.09
C PRO A 217 -5.63 21.10 -3.16
N MET A 218 -6.80 21.53 -3.63
CA MET A 218 -8.02 21.50 -2.83
C MET A 218 -8.46 20.07 -2.54
N LEU A 219 -8.42 19.18 -3.54
CA LEU A 219 -8.75 17.77 -3.35
C LEU A 219 -7.74 17.06 -2.44
N LEU A 220 -6.44 17.28 -2.66
CA LEU A 220 -5.36 16.76 -1.82
C LEU A 220 -5.52 17.23 -0.37
N GLY A 221 -5.77 18.52 -0.17
CA GLY A 221 -6.03 19.12 1.14
C GLY A 221 -7.26 18.53 1.84
N TRP A 222 -8.33 18.25 1.09
CA TRP A 222 -9.57 17.68 1.63
C TRP A 222 -9.49 16.17 1.91
N SER A 223 -8.58 15.46 1.25
CA SER A 223 -8.41 14.01 1.39
C SER A 223 -7.64 13.55 2.64
N GLY A 224 -7.17 14.48 3.48
CA GLY A 224 -6.38 14.24 4.69
C GLY A 224 -7.17 13.68 5.88
N MET A 225 -7.84 12.55 5.71
CA MET A 225 -8.56 11.86 6.77
C MET A 225 -7.61 11.39 7.87
N ARG A 226 -7.94 11.62 9.15
CA ARG A 226 -7.13 11.13 10.27
C ARG A 226 -7.47 9.66 10.53
N GLY A 227 -6.42 8.85 10.59
CA GLY A 227 -6.53 7.41 10.68
C GLY A 227 -6.23 6.84 12.06
N VAL A 228 -6.12 5.52 12.06
CA VAL A 228 -5.83 4.67 13.22
C VAL A 228 -4.51 5.02 13.91
N VAL A 229 -3.50 5.47 13.14
CA VAL A 229 -2.18 5.83 13.68
C VAL A 229 -2.25 7.00 14.66
N SER A 230 -3.07 8.02 14.38
CA SER A 230 -3.25 9.16 15.29
C SER A 230 -3.83 8.73 16.63
N LEU A 231 -4.72 7.74 16.62
CA LEU A 231 -5.22 7.18 17.85
C LEU A 231 -4.17 6.33 18.57
N ALA A 232 -3.48 5.44 17.87
CA ALA A 232 -2.44 4.61 18.50
C ALA A 232 -1.42 5.48 19.24
N ALA A 233 -1.06 6.63 18.67
CA ALA A 233 -0.24 7.64 19.33
C ALA A 233 -0.92 8.26 20.56
N ALA A 234 -2.21 8.62 20.47
CA ALA A 234 -2.92 9.18 21.62
C ALA A 234 -3.07 8.17 22.77
N LEU A 235 -3.33 6.89 22.47
CA LEU A 235 -3.42 5.82 23.48
C LEU A 235 -2.07 5.47 24.11
N SER A 236 -0.96 5.68 23.39
CA SER A 236 0.39 5.47 23.93
C SER A 236 0.84 6.58 24.89
N ILE A 237 0.06 7.65 25.07
CA ILE A 237 0.28 8.62 26.14
C ILE A 237 0.20 7.88 27.48
N PRO A 238 1.27 7.90 28.29
CA PRO A 238 1.31 7.14 29.53
C PRO A 238 0.29 7.68 30.53
N VAL A 239 -0.24 6.80 31.39
CA VAL A 239 -1.20 7.20 32.43
C VAL A 239 -0.50 8.00 33.53
N GLN A 240 0.76 7.67 33.81
CA GLN A 240 1.60 8.31 34.81
C GLN A 240 2.92 8.77 34.19
N LEU A 241 3.44 9.88 34.67
CA LEU A 241 4.80 10.36 34.39
C LEU A 241 5.82 9.56 35.22
N ASP A 242 7.10 9.71 34.91
CA ASP A 242 8.19 8.98 35.59
C ASP A 242 8.29 9.32 37.09
N ASP A 243 7.72 10.45 37.51
CA ASP A 243 7.61 10.88 38.91
C ASP A 243 6.39 10.29 39.65
N GLY A 244 5.60 9.45 38.99
CA GLY A 244 4.38 8.83 39.51
C GLY A 244 3.14 9.72 39.48
N SER A 245 3.25 10.97 39.00
CA SER A 245 2.11 11.86 38.84
C SER A 245 1.26 11.48 37.62
N LEU A 246 -0.05 11.76 37.65
CA LEU A 246 -0.92 11.47 36.50
C LEU A 246 -0.60 12.42 35.33
N PHE A 247 -0.58 11.88 34.11
CA PHE A 247 -0.33 12.69 32.93
C PHE A 247 -1.41 13.79 32.78
N PRO A 248 -1.01 15.06 32.64
CA PRO A 248 -1.95 16.18 32.65
C PRO A 248 -2.91 16.09 31.46
N GLN A 249 -4.21 16.19 31.75
CA GLN A 249 -5.27 16.27 30.73
C GLN A 249 -5.29 15.13 29.70
N ARG A 250 -4.75 13.95 30.03
CA ARG A 250 -4.72 12.77 29.13
C ARG A 250 -6.09 12.46 28.52
N ASN A 251 -7.13 12.40 29.35
CA ASN A 251 -8.49 12.09 28.90
C ASN A 251 -9.05 13.17 27.95
N LEU A 252 -8.70 14.43 28.16
CA LEU A 252 -9.08 15.51 27.24
C LEU A 252 -8.40 15.36 25.88
N ILE A 253 -7.10 15.01 25.85
CA ILE A 253 -6.35 14.76 24.61
C ILE A 253 -6.94 13.55 23.85
N LEU A 254 -7.25 12.46 24.56
CA LEU A 254 -7.90 11.29 23.98
C LEU A 254 -9.28 11.64 23.39
N PHE A 255 -10.09 12.38 24.14
CA PHE A 255 -11.42 12.80 23.69
C PHE A 255 -11.35 13.70 22.45
N ILE A 256 -10.44 14.68 22.45
CA ILE A 256 -10.22 15.56 21.29
C ILE A 256 -9.76 14.74 20.08
N THR A 257 -8.80 13.82 20.26
CA THR A 257 -8.33 12.93 19.20
C THR A 257 -9.49 12.11 18.62
N PHE A 258 -10.38 11.59 19.46
CA PHE A 258 -11.58 10.88 19.03
C PHE A 258 -12.51 11.76 18.19
N ILE A 259 -12.83 12.97 18.65
CA ILE A 259 -13.67 13.91 17.89
C ILE A 259 -13.04 14.25 16.54
N VAL A 260 -11.73 14.51 16.51
CA VAL A 260 -10.99 14.79 15.26
C VAL A 260 -11.09 13.62 14.29
N ILE A 261 -10.84 12.39 14.75
CA ILE A 261 -10.92 11.18 13.92
C ILE A 261 -12.35 10.97 13.43
N LEU A 262 -13.34 11.06 14.31
CA LEU A 262 -14.74 10.87 13.96
C LEU A 262 -15.23 11.90 12.94
N VAL A 263 -14.95 13.18 13.17
CA VAL A 263 -15.36 14.25 12.24
C VAL A 263 -14.62 14.11 10.91
N THR A 264 -13.33 13.84 10.90
CA THR A 264 -12.58 13.70 9.64
C THR A 264 -12.99 12.45 8.85
N LEU A 265 -13.14 11.29 9.50
CA LEU A 265 -13.57 10.06 8.83
C LEU A 265 -15.01 10.15 8.32
N VAL A 266 -15.94 10.69 9.11
CA VAL A 266 -17.35 10.78 8.70
C VAL A 266 -17.55 11.93 7.72
N LEU A 267 -17.16 13.16 8.07
CA LEU A 267 -17.41 14.33 7.24
C LEU A 267 -16.55 14.30 5.98
N GLN A 268 -15.22 14.19 6.10
CA GLN A 268 -14.37 14.19 4.90
C GLN A 268 -14.54 12.89 4.11
N GLY A 269 -14.66 11.74 4.79
CA GLY A 269 -14.86 10.46 4.10
C GLY A 269 -16.15 10.38 3.27
N LEU A 270 -17.28 10.91 3.78
CA LEU A 270 -18.54 10.95 3.03
C LEU A 270 -18.59 12.06 1.97
N THR A 271 -17.92 13.20 2.20
CA THR A 271 -17.95 14.33 1.26
C THR A 271 -16.92 14.19 0.13
N LEU A 272 -15.85 13.41 0.32
CA LEU A 272 -14.78 13.25 -0.65
C LEU A 272 -15.26 12.67 -2.00
N PRO A 273 -16.07 11.59 -2.07
CA PRO A 273 -16.60 11.08 -3.34
C PRO A 273 -17.43 12.13 -4.10
N TRP A 274 -18.25 12.91 -3.38
CA TRP A 274 -19.04 13.99 -3.97
C TRP A 274 -18.14 15.11 -4.51
N LEU A 275 -17.10 15.47 -3.75
CA LEU A 275 -16.14 16.50 -4.15
C LEU A 275 -15.37 16.08 -5.40
N ILE A 276 -14.90 14.83 -5.47
CA ILE A 276 -14.23 14.26 -6.65
C ILE A 276 -15.12 14.37 -7.88
N LYS A 277 -16.39 13.94 -7.77
CA LYS A 277 -17.35 14.00 -8.88
C LYS A 277 -17.61 15.43 -9.34
N LYS A 278 -17.66 16.39 -8.43
CA LYS A 278 -17.90 17.81 -8.75
C LYS A 278 -16.70 18.48 -9.41
N MET A 279 -15.48 18.03 -9.10
CA MET A 279 -14.26 18.68 -9.55
C MET A 279 -13.82 18.26 -10.95
N ASP A 280 -14.46 17.25 -11.56
CA ASP A 280 -14.27 16.79 -12.95
C ASP A 280 -12.82 16.96 -13.44
N MET A 281 -11.92 16.26 -12.74
CA MET A 281 -10.51 16.30 -13.04
C MET A 281 -10.22 15.31 -14.16
N HIS A 282 -10.11 15.84 -15.38
CA HIS A 282 -9.44 15.10 -16.45
C HIS A 282 -8.01 14.81 -16.02
N ASP A 283 -7.61 13.54 -16.03
CA ASP A 283 -6.22 13.13 -15.86
C ASP A 283 -5.45 13.69 -17.07
N PRO A 284 -4.50 14.64 -16.93
CA PRO A 284 -3.68 15.06 -18.06
C PRO A 284 -2.84 13.90 -18.62
N ASP A 285 -2.63 12.84 -17.83
CA ASP A 285 -2.04 11.58 -18.23
C ASP A 285 -3.10 10.55 -18.69
N TYR A 286 -4.27 10.98 -19.20
CA TYR A 286 -5.40 10.12 -19.60
C TYR A 286 -4.98 8.93 -20.49
N ILE A 287 -4.69 7.81 -19.85
CA ILE A 287 -4.61 6.50 -20.48
C ILE A 287 -6.03 5.95 -20.47
N ILE A 288 -6.55 5.70 -21.67
CA ILE A 288 -7.60 4.74 -22.03
C ILE A 288 -8.20 4.00 -20.81
N PRO A 289 -9.54 4.01 -20.61
CA PRO A 289 -10.23 3.31 -19.52
C PRO A 289 -9.60 1.94 -19.22
N GLU A 290 -9.46 1.60 -17.93
CA GLU A 290 -8.70 0.43 -17.48
C GLU A 290 -9.08 -0.88 -18.19
N ASP A 291 -10.37 -1.05 -18.49
CA ASP A 291 -10.93 -2.17 -19.25
C ASP A 291 -10.54 -2.14 -20.75
N GLU A 292 -10.50 -0.94 -21.35
CA GLU A 292 -10.08 -0.75 -22.74
C GLU A 292 -8.57 -0.96 -22.91
N MET A 293 -7.75 -0.50 -21.96
CA MET A 293 -6.31 -0.75 -21.98
C MET A 293 -6.01 -2.24 -21.72
N TYR A 294 -6.74 -2.86 -20.78
CA TYR A 294 -6.66 -4.30 -20.54
C TYR A 294 -6.95 -5.10 -21.83
N ASN A 295 -8.04 -4.77 -22.52
CA ASN A 295 -8.40 -5.42 -23.78
C ASN A 295 -7.36 -5.18 -24.88
N LYS A 296 -6.79 -3.97 -24.95
CA LYS A 296 -5.72 -3.65 -25.91
C LYS A 296 -4.47 -4.48 -25.66
N VAL A 297 -3.96 -4.52 -24.42
CA VAL A 297 -2.76 -5.28 -24.06
C VAL A 297 -3.00 -6.78 -24.18
N ARG A 298 -4.16 -7.30 -23.75
CA ARG A 298 -4.53 -8.72 -23.91
C ARG A 298 -4.54 -9.14 -25.38
N LYS A 299 -5.04 -8.26 -26.26
CA LYS A 299 -5.04 -8.47 -27.71
C LYS A 299 -3.62 -8.48 -28.28
N GLU A 300 -2.78 -7.54 -27.88
CA GLU A 300 -1.37 -7.46 -28.29
C GLU A 300 -0.57 -8.69 -27.80
N LEU A 301 -0.78 -9.14 -26.56
CA LEU A 301 -0.15 -10.34 -25.99
C LEU A 301 -0.58 -11.61 -26.72
N SER A 302 -1.88 -11.76 -26.99
CA SER A 302 -2.40 -12.92 -27.74
C SER A 302 -1.83 -12.97 -29.16
N ALA A 303 -1.68 -11.80 -29.80
CA ALA A 303 -1.06 -11.70 -31.12
C ALA A 303 0.44 -12.09 -31.09
N GLN A 304 1.19 -11.62 -30.09
CA GLN A 304 2.60 -11.98 -29.92
C GLN A 304 2.79 -13.47 -29.60
N ALA A 305 1.95 -14.05 -28.73
CA ALA A 305 1.99 -15.47 -28.43
C ALA A 305 1.67 -16.34 -29.66
N LEU A 306 0.68 -15.92 -30.46
CA LEU A 306 0.34 -16.55 -31.73
C LEU A 306 1.50 -16.50 -32.73
N GLU A 307 2.12 -15.32 -32.89
CA GLU A 307 3.27 -15.12 -33.78
C GLU A 307 4.45 -16.00 -33.37
N TYR A 308 4.71 -16.10 -32.06
CA TYR A 308 5.79 -16.92 -31.52
C TYR A 308 5.58 -18.42 -31.77
N ILE A 309 4.38 -18.94 -31.55
CA ILE A 309 4.06 -20.36 -31.82
C ILE A 309 4.12 -20.65 -33.32
N ARG A 310 3.57 -19.77 -34.17
CA ARG A 310 3.62 -19.95 -35.63
C ARG A 310 5.05 -19.94 -36.18
N THR A 311 5.94 -19.16 -35.58
CA THR A 311 7.32 -19.02 -36.05
C THR A 311 8.21 -20.16 -35.56
N ASN A 312 8.12 -20.52 -34.26
CA ASN A 312 9.07 -21.46 -33.64
C ASN A 312 8.53 -22.89 -33.53
N TYR A 313 7.21 -23.09 -33.59
CA TYR A 313 6.55 -24.37 -33.34
C TYR A 313 5.55 -24.76 -34.44
N SER A 314 5.79 -24.31 -35.68
CA SER A 314 4.94 -24.60 -36.84
C SER A 314 4.76 -26.11 -37.08
N THR A 315 5.84 -26.87 -36.96
CA THR A 315 5.82 -28.33 -37.14
C THR A 315 5.05 -29.02 -36.02
N GLN A 316 5.19 -28.58 -34.77
CA GLN A 316 4.44 -29.19 -33.66
C GLN A 316 2.95 -28.85 -33.72
N MET A 317 2.55 -27.68 -34.23
CA MET A 317 1.13 -27.35 -34.45
C MET A 317 0.43 -28.30 -35.43
N GLU A 318 1.14 -28.84 -36.42
CA GLU A 318 0.57 -29.81 -37.36
C GLU A 318 0.39 -31.18 -36.71
N THR A 319 1.29 -31.56 -35.81
CA THR A 319 1.28 -32.86 -35.14
C THR A 319 0.41 -32.92 -33.88
N GLN A 320 0.22 -31.78 -33.19
CA GLN A 320 -0.48 -31.73 -31.91
C GLN A 320 -1.76 -30.89 -31.99
N PRO A 321 -2.95 -31.51 -31.88
CA PRO A 321 -4.22 -30.81 -32.03
C PRO A 321 -4.48 -29.77 -30.93
N VAL A 322 -3.89 -29.95 -29.75
CA VAL A 322 -4.04 -29.02 -28.62
C VAL A 322 -3.29 -27.70 -28.87
N LEU A 323 -2.08 -27.76 -29.42
CA LEU A 323 -1.31 -26.57 -29.82
C LEU A 323 -2.07 -25.74 -30.86
N ARG A 324 -2.74 -26.44 -31.80
CA ARG A 324 -3.61 -25.80 -32.78
C ARG A 324 -4.84 -25.14 -32.12
N GLN A 325 -5.49 -25.81 -31.17
CA GLN A 325 -6.59 -25.22 -30.40
C GLN A 325 -6.17 -23.99 -29.58
N ILE A 326 -4.96 -23.99 -29.00
CA ILE A 326 -4.41 -22.85 -28.27
C ILE A 326 -4.13 -21.67 -29.22
N ALA A 327 -3.55 -21.94 -30.40
CA ALA A 327 -3.33 -20.92 -31.42
C ALA A 327 -4.65 -20.34 -31.93
N ASP A 328 -5.64 -21.18 -32.22
CA ASP A 328 -6.97 -20.76 -32.66
C ASP A 328 -7.69 -19.95 -31.57
N LYS A 329 -7.51 -20.34 -30.29
CA LYS A 329 -8.00 -19.60 -29.13
C LYS A 329 -7.37 -18.22 -29.07
N TRP A 330 -6.05 -18.07 -29.13
CA TRP A 330 -5.41 -16.74 -29.09
C TRP A 330 -5.74 -15.89 -30.31
N GLN A 331 -5.96 -16.50 -31.46
CA GLN A 331 -6.49 -15.82 -32.64
C GLN A 331 -7.91 -15.30 -32.38
N ALA A 332 -8.76 -16.09 -31.72
CA ALA A 332 -10.09 -15.67 -31.27
C ALA A 332 -10.05 -14.67 -30.11
N THR A 333 -9.12 -14.74 -29.17
CA THR A 333 -8.95 -13.77 -28.09
C THR A 333 -8.47 -12.43 -28.63
N ALA A 334 -7.57 -12.44 -29.62
CA ALA A 334 -7.17 -11.24 -30.34
C ALA A 334 -8.32 -10.62 -31.16
N ALA A 335 -9.37 -11.40 -31.48
CA ALA A 335 -10.54 -10.97 -32.23
C ALA A 335 -11.76 -10.60 -31.35
N THR A 336 -12.04 -11.32 -30.25
CA THR A 336 -13.36 -11.35 -29.58
C THR A 336 -13.39 -11.63 -28.07
N GLY A 337 -12.34 -12.19 -27.44
CA GLY A 337 -12.12 -12.06 -25.98
C GLY A 337 -12.77 -13.03 -24.96
N ASN A 338 -13.19 -14.27 -25.27
CA ASN A 338 -13.74 -15.23 -24.28
C ASN A 338 -13.08 -16.64 -24.33
N ASP A 339 -12.95 -17.34 -23.18
CA ASP A 339 -12.09 -18.53 -22.98
C ASP A 339 -12.68 -19.62 -22.06
N GLU A 340 -12.48 -20.92 -22.36
CA GLU A 340 -12.09 -22.00 -21.42
C GLU A 340 -11.77 -23.35 -22.15
N VAL A 341 -10.64 -24.02 -21.84
CA VAL A 341 -10.21 -25.35 -22.39
C VAL A 341 -9.35 -26.13 -21.37
N PHE A 342 -9.43 -27.48 -21.36
CA PHE A 342 -8.65 -28.42 -20.51
C PHE A 342 -7.31 -28.89 -21.14
N MET A 343 -6.29 -29.22 -20.33
CA MET A 343 -4.91 -29.56 -20.78
C MET A 343 -4.33 -30.84 -20.13
N ASP A 344 -3.42 -31.54 -20.82
CA ASP A 344 -2.66 -32.72 -20.32
C ASP A 344 -1.31 -32.35 -19.66
N ASP A 345 -0.64 -33.31 -19.00
CA ASP A 345 0.55 -33.05 -18.18
C ASP A 345 1.83 -32.68 -18.97
N ALA A 346 1.98 -33.13 -20.22
CA ALA A 346 3.09 -32.71 -21.08
C ALA A 346 2.87 -31.28 -21.62
N THR A 347 1.61 -30.92 -21.88
CA THR A 347 1.20 -29.59 -22.33
C THR A 347 1.30 -28.55 -21.21
N LYS A 348 1.11 -28.96 -19.95
CA LYS A 348 1.34 -28.10 -18.76
C LYS A 348 2.78 -27.61 -18.67
N GLU A 349 3.75 -28.47 -18.94
CA GLU A 349 5.17 -28.12 -18.86
C GLU A 349 5.53 -27.05 -19.91
N VAL A 350 5.05 -27.23 -21.14
CA VAL A 350 5.20 -26.23 -22.22
C VAL A 350 4.46 -24.93 -21.89
N TYR A 351 3.26 -25.01 -21.34
CA TYR A 351 2.47 -23.84 -20.95
C TYR A 351 3.15 -23.03 -19.83
N ARG A 352 3.72 -23.69 -18.82
CA ARG A 352 4.53 -23.06 -17.76
C ARG A 352 5.75 -22.34 -18.33
N ASP A 353 6.44 -22.97 -19.29
CA ASP A 353 7.62 -22.38 -19.91
C ASP A 353 7.26 -21.10 -20.69
N VAL A 354 6.13 -21.11 -21.41
CA VAL A 354 5.59 -19.93 -22.08
C VAL A 354 5.22 -18.82 -21.08
N LEU A 355 4.53 -19.14 -19.98
CA LEU A 355 4.19 -18.16 -18.94
C LEU A 355 5.44 -17.56 -18.27
N ASN A 356 6.46 -18.38 -18.02
CA ASN A 356 7.75 -17.91 -17.51
C ASN A 356 8.45 -16.99 -18.51
N ARG A 357 8.39 -17.31 -19.81
CA ARG A 357 8.96 -16.45 -20.84
C ARG A 357 8.26 -15.09 -20.93
N GLN A 358 6.93 -15.05 -20.78
CA GLN A 358 6.16 -13.81 -20.71
C GLN A 358 6.53 -12.97 -19.49
N ARG A 359 6.73 -13.61 -18.33
CA ARG A 359 7.21 -12.95 -17.11
C ARG A 359 8.59 -12.32 -17.31
N GLU A 360 9.54 -13.06 -17.86
CA GLU A 360 10.90 -12.55 -18.12
C GLU A 360 10.90 -11.35 -19.06
N TRP A 361 10.12 -11.44 -20.14
CA TRP A 361 9.98 -10.34 -21.09
C TRP A 361 9.39 -9.09 -20.45
N LEU A 362 8.34 -9.23 -19.64
CA LEU A 362 7.68 -8.11 -18.98
C LEU A 362 8.60 -7.42 -17.95
N ILE A 363 9.40 -8.21 -17.22
CA ILE A 363 10.42 -7.68 -16.30
C ILE A 363 11.54 -6.95 -17.07
N ALA A 364 12.00 -7.52 -18.18
CA ALA A 364 13.02 -6.90 -19.01
C ALA A 364 12.52 -5.60 -19.63
N LYS A 365 11.28 -5.59 -20.14
CA LYS A 365 10.68 -4.43 -20.78
C LYS A 365 10.41 -3.27 -19.82
N ASN A 366 10.04 -3.57 -18.57
CA ASN A 366 9.93 -2.56 -17.51
C ASN A 366 11.26 -1.86 -17.18
N LYS A 367 12.41 -2.48 -17.50
CA LYS A 367 13.73 -1.86 -17.30
C LYS A 367 14.13 -0.95 -18.45
N THR A 368 13.64 -1.20 -19.67
CA THR A 368 14.00 -0.45 -20.88
C THR A 368 13.00 0.64 -21.24
N GLU A 369 11.72 0.45 -20.93
CA GLU A 369 10.65 1.42 -21.18
C GLU A 369 10.03 1.85 -19.84
N ASN A 370 9.68 3.13 -19.72
CA ASN A 370 9.10 3.71 -18.51
C ASN A 370 7.62 3.35 -18.38
N ILE A 371 7.32 2.05 -18.27
CA ILE A 371 5.97 1.49 -18.16
C ILE A 371 5.49 1.68 -16.70
N ASP A 372 4.21 2.02 -16.53
CA ASP A 372 3.57 2.12 -15.21
C ASP A 372 3.78 0.81 -14.41
N GLU A 373 4.45 0.93 -13.26
CA GLU A 373 4.83 -0.21 -12.43
C GLU A 373 3.59 -0.98 -11.90
N GLY A 374 2.46 -0.28 -11.72
CA GLY A 374 1.18 -0.89 -11.34
C GLY A 374 0.62 -1.83 -12.42
N ILE A 375 0.79 -1.48 -13.70
CA ILE A 375 0.39 -2.33 -14.83
C ILE A 375 1.26 -3.59 -14.88
N VAL A 376 2.58 -3.42 -14.73
CA VAL A 376 3.53 -4.53 -14.69
C VAL A 376 3.21 -5.46 -13.53
N ARG A 377 3.00 -4.91 -12.33
CA ARG A 377 2.63 -5.66 -11.13
C ARG A 377 1.34 -6.45 -11.31
N ARG A 378 0.33 -5.91 -11.98
CA ARG A 378 -0.96 -6.58 -12.20
C ARG A 378 -0.86 -7.70 -13.23
N HIS A 379 -0.10 -7.51 -14.31
CA HIS A 379 0.11 -8.56 -15.31
C HIS A 379 0.94 -9.71 -14.74
N LEU A 380 1.93 -9.40 -13.90
CA LEU A 380 2.67 -10.44 -13.18
C LEU A 380 1.73 -11.21 -12.24
N LEU A 381 0.83 -10.53 -11.53
CA LEU A 381 -0.21 -11.20 -10.72
C LEU A 381 -1.14 -12.07 -11.56
N PHE A 382 -1.46 -11.69 -12.79
CA PHE A 382 -2.30 -12.52 -13.67
C PHE A 382 -1.55 -13.78 -14.13
N LEU A 383 -0.30 -13.64 -14.59
CA LEU A 383 0.57 -14.78 -14.89
C LEU A 383 0.70 -15.72 -13.68
N ASP A 384 0.72 -15.15 -12.48
CA ASP A 384 0.73 -15.91 -11.23
C ASP A 384 -0.57 -16.67 -10.96
N ILE A 385 -1.73 -16.04 -11.23
CA ILE A 385 -3.04 -16.69 -11.12
C ILE A 385 -3.16 -17.79 -12.15
N GLU A 386 -2.64 -17.58 -13.36
CA GLU A 386 -2.74 -18.54 -14.46
C GLU A 386 -1.85 -19.76 -14.19
N MET A 387 -0.64 -19.56 -13.65
CA MET A 387 0.18 -20.63 -13.05
C MET A 387 -0.52 -21.30 -11.85
N GLY A 388 -1.22 -20.51 -11.02
CA GLY A 388 -1.88 -21.00 -9.81
C GLY A 388 -3.13 -21.86 -10.10
N LYS A 389 -3.91 -21.51 -11.14
CA LYS A 389 -5.08 -22.29 -11.59
C LYS A 389 -4.69 -23.72 -11.91
N GLU A 390 -3.51 -23.92 -12.50
CA GLU A 390 -2.93 -25.24 -12.78
C GLU A 390 -2.75 -26.09 -11.50
N SER A 391 -2.16 -25.52 -10.45
CA SER A 391 -1.98 -26.22 -9.16
C SER A 391 -3.28 -26.55 -8.43
N GLY A 392 -4.37 -25.81 -8.70
CA GLY A 392 -5.72 -26.14 -8.21
C GLY A 392 -6.35 -27.33 -8.94
N PHE A 393 -6.03 -27.52 -10.23
CA PHE A 393 -6.49 -28.67 -11.01
C PHE A 393 -5.85 -29.99 -10.53
N ASP A 394 -4.60 -29.98 -10.08
CA ASP A 394 -3.95 -31.18 -9.53
C ASP A 394 -4.59 -31.63 -8.20
N LEU A 395 -5.05 -30.68 -7.37
CA LEU A 395 -5.83 -30.95 -6.15
C LEU A 395 -7.18 -31.59 -6.46
N LEU A 396 -7.91 -31.07 -7.46
CA LEU A 396 -9.18 -31.65 -7.90
C LEU A 396 -9.01 -33.03 -8.56
N ARG A 397 -7.89 -33.26 -9.26
CA ARG A 397 -7.54 -34.57 -9.82
C ARG A 397 -7.17 -35.58 -8.73
N SER A 398 -6.50 -35.15 -7.66
CA SER A 398 -6.21 -36.00 -6.48
C SER A 398 -7.48 -36.38 -5.70
N LEU A 399 -8.48 -35.49 -5.66
CA LEU A 399 -9.76 -35.72 -5.00
C LEU A 399 -10.68 -36.63 -5.84
N ASN A 400 -10.65 -36.52 -7.17
CA ASN A 400 -11.40 -37.40 -8.07
C ASN A 400 -10.71 -38.76 -8.33
N GLY A 401 -9.40 -38.87 -8.13
CA GLY A 401 -8.65 -40.11 -8.30
C GLY A 401 -8.88 -41.19 -7.22
N ASN A 402 -9.53 -40.82 -6.10
CA ASN A 402 -9.80 -41.73 -4.97
C ASN A 402 -11.22 -42.32 -4.95
N GLN A 403 -11.97 -42.25 -6.06
CA GLN A 403 -13.33 -42.84 -6.16
C GLN A 403 -13.41 -44.16 -6.92
N HIS A 404 -12.28 -44.86 -7.12
CA HIS A 404 -12.30 -46.25 -7.56
C HIS A 404 -11.55 -47.15 -6.57
N PHE A 405 -12.23 -47.50 -5.48
CA PHE A 405 -12.18 -48.82 -4.85
C PHE A 405 -13.48 -49.10 -4.10
#